data_AF-A0A5E4L0G7-F1
#
_entry.id   AF-A0A5E4L0G7-F1
#
_cell.length_a   1.000
_cell.length_b   1.000
_cell.length_c   1.000
_cell.angle_alpha   90.00
_cell.angle_beta   90.00
_cell.angle_gamma   90.00
#
_symmetry.space_group_name_H-M   'P 1'
#
loop_
_entity.id
_entity.type
_entity.pdbx_description
1 polymer ?
#
loop_
_entity_poly.entity_id
_entity_poly.type
_entity_poly.pdbx_seq_one_letter_code
_entity_poly.pdbx_strand_id
1 'polypeptide(L)'
;MAAFRQSGVITTHSLREAFQIGELLASEDYPKGKRAIVISNAGGFAVLSTDYAEKYGIEIIDLSKGLIEELNSFLTPEWSPENPLDIVGDSGADRYARVFDVMIRNQDKWDIAFVVAVPSAILDSKHLAQEVVRFSNHAHKMIVGCLLGGNSMKSGVNILRMASIPNFPELDEAFDAVGKSLSLR
;
A
#
# COMPACT_ATOMS: atom_id res chain seq x y z
N MET A 1 15.88 -6.04 -25.46
CA MET A 1 14.96 -6.35 -24.35
C MET A 1 15.21 -7.70 -23.69
N ALA A 2 15.40 -8.80 -24.44
CA ALA A 2 15.72 -10.11 -23.85
C ALA A 2 17.02 -10.11 -23.01
N ALA A 3 18.09 -9.44 -23.49
CA ALA A 3 19.35 -9.30 -22.75
C ALA A 3 19.24 -8.43 -21.48
N PHE A 4 18.34 -7.44 -21.44
CA PHE A 4 18.11 -6.61 -20.25
C PHE A 4 17.34 -7.35 -19.16
N ARG A 5 16.34 -8.15 -19.55
CA ARG A 5 15.64 -9.04 -18.60
C ARG A 5 16.58 -10.08 -18.00
N GLN A 6 17.51 -10.62 -18.79
CA GLN A 6 18.52 -11.59 -18.31
C GLN A 6 19.60 -10.97 -17.40
N SER A 7 19.74 -9.64 -17.36
CA SER A 7 20.73 -8.95 -16.52
C SER A 7 20.13 -8.29 -15.28
N GLY A 8 18.84 -8.52 -14.99
CA GLY A 8 18.17 -7.92 -13.84
C GLY A 8 17.92 -6.42 -14.00
N VAL A 9 17.80 -5.92 -15.23
CA VAL A 9 17.50 -4.51 -15.50
C VAL A 9 15.99 -4.30 -15.55
N ILE A 10 15.46 -3.42 -14.68
CA ILE A 10 14.08 -2.93 -14.79
C ILE A 10 14.03 -1.89 -15.91
N THR A 11 13.23 -2.18 -16.94
CA THR A 11 13.00 -1.24 -18.04
C THR A 11 11.86 -0.30 -17.69
N THR A 12 12.07 1.00 -17.89
CA THR A 12 11.04 2.02 -17.75
C THR A 12 10.76 2.73 -19.07
N HIS A 13 9.56 3.31 -19.18
CA HIS A 13 9.08 4.04 -20.35
C HIS A 13 9.11 5.56 -20.16
N SER A 14 9.38 6.04 -18.93
CA SER A 14 9.57 7.45 -18.65
C SER A 14 10.60 7.72 -17.56
N LEU A 15 11.12 8.94 -17.51
CA LEU A 15 12.01 9.39 -16.44
C LEU A 15 11.30 9.42 -15.08
N ARG A 16 10.01 9.78 -15.05
CA ARG A 16 9.19 9.75 -13.83
C ARG A 16 9.15 8.34 -13.25
N GLU A 17 8.84 7.37 -14.09
CA GLU A 17 8.77 5.97 -13.71
C GLU A 17 10.14 5.45 -13.24
N ALA A 18 11.24 5.85 -13.90
CA ALA A 18 12.58 5.53 -13.43
C ALA A 18 12.87 6.03 -12.01
N PHE A 19 12.46 7.28 -11.70
CA PHE A 19 12.61 7.82 -10.34
C PHE A 19 11.70 7.11 -9.34
N GLN A 20 10.46 6.82 -9.69
CA GLN A 20 9.52 6.13 -8.81
C GLN A 20 9.99 4.72 -8.45
N ILE A 21 10.47 3.96 -9.44
CA ILE A 21 11.07 2.65 -9.19
C ILE A 21 12.37 2.80 -8.40
N GLY A 22 13.17 3.83 -8.67
CA GLY A 22 14.35 4.14 -7.84
C GLY A 22 14.02 4.40 -6.38
N GLU A 23 12.99 5.20 -6.09
CA GLU A 23 12.50 5.47 -4.73
C GLU A 23 11.96 4.19 -4.06
N LEU A 24 11.22 3.37 -4.82
CA LEU A 24 10.72 2.07 -4.37
C LEU A 24 11.86 1.11 -4.01
N LEU A 25 12.93 1.07 -4.80
CA LEU A 25 14.09 0.21 -4.55
C LEU A 25 15.01 0.74 -3.45
N ALA A 26 14.97 2.04 -3.19
CA ALA A 26 15.71 2.69 -2.11
C ALA A 26 15.00 2.63 -0.76
N SER A 27 13.73 2.19 -0.72
CA SER A 27 12.99 2.03 0.54
C SER A 27 13.64 0.97 1.43
N GLU A 28 13.49 1.12 2.75
CA GLU A 28 14.16 0.25 3.72
C GLU A 28 13.79 -1.23 3.57
N ASP A 29 12.59 -1.53 3.06
CA ASP A 29 12.10 -2.88 2.83
C ASP A 29 11.90 -3.17 1.33
N TYR A 30 12.42 -4.32 0.89
CA TYR A 30 12.19 -4.87 -0.45
C TYR A 30 11.03 -5.87 -0.42
N PRO A 31 10.18 -5.96 -1.46
CA PRO A 31 9.10 -6.95 -1.50
C PRO A 31 9.67 -8.38 -1.47
N LYS A 32 9.49 -9.08 -0.35
CA LYS A 32 10.01 -10.45 -0.13
C LYS A 32 9.21 -11.51 -0.88
N GLY A 33 8.00 -11.19 -1.32
CA GLY A 33 7.11 -12.02 -2.10
C GLY A 33 6.00 -11.15 -2.70
N LYS A 34 5.08 -11.79 -3.41
CA LYS A 34 4.00 -11.11 -4.16
C LYS A 34 2.67 -11.01 -3.41
N ARG A 35 2.59 -11.55 -2.19
CA ARG A 35 1.37 -11.58 -1.37
C ARG A 35 1.10 -10.18 -0.83
N ALA A 36 0.00 -9.57 -1.21
CA ALA A 36 -0.34 -8.20 -0.89
C ALA A 36 -1.65 -8.07 -0.14
N ILE A 37 -1.67 -7.08 0.76
CA ILE A 37 -2.88 -6.53 1.35
C ILE A 37 -3.06 -5.08 0.87
N VAL A 38 -4.30 -4.65 0.74
CA VAL A 38 -4.64 -3.28 0.38
C VAL A 38 -5.57 -2.73 1.45
N ILE A 39 -5.25 -1.55 1.98
CA ILE A 39 -6.04 -0.87 3.00
C ILE A 39 -6.47 0.46 2.39
N SER A 40 -7.78 0.66 2.21
CA SER A 40 -8.38 1.80 1.54
C SER A 40 -9.52 2.39 2.35
N ASN A 41 -9.69 3.71 2.33
CA ASN A 41 -10.91 4.37 2.82
C ASN A 41 -11.95 4.61 1.72
N ALA A 42 -11.75 4.06 0.54
CA ALA A 42 -12.66 4.24 -0.58
C ALA A 42 -12.77 2.97 -1.42
N GLY A 43 -13.98 2.39 -1.44
CA GLY A 43 -14.28 1.15 -2.16
C GLY A 43 -13.99 1.17 -3.66
N GLY A 44 -14.15 2.31 -4.34
CA GLY A 44 -13.78 2.40 -5.77
C GLY A 44 -12.28 2.13 -6.00
N PHE A 45 -11.43 2.61 -5.10
CA PHE A 45 -9.98 2.36 -5.16
C PHE A 45 -9.62 0.95 -4.67
N ALA A 46 -10.45 0.36 -3.81
CA ALA A 46 -10.33 -1.05 -3.42
C ALA A 46 -10.51 -1.95 -4.67
N VAL A 47 -11.60 -1.76 -5.43
CA VAL A 47 -11.83 -2.53 -6.67
C VAL A 47 -10.72 -2.33 -7.70
N LEU A 48 -10.33 -1.07 -7.96
CA LEU A 48 -9.23 -0.78 -8.89
C LEU A 48 -7.90 -1.42 -8.46
N SER A 49 -7.64 -1.51 -7.16
CA SER A 49 -6.43 -2.16 -6.66
C SER A 49 -6.39 -3.65 -7.01
N THR A 50 -7.54 -4.34 -7.01
CA THR A 50 -7.64 -5.73 -7.45
C THR A 50 -7.31 -5.85 -8.95
N ASP A 51 -7.88 -5.00 -9.79
CA ASP A 51 -7.63 -5.01 -11.24
C ASP A 51 -6.14 -4.78 -11.55
N TYR A 52 -5.51 -3.83 -10.87
CA TYR A 52 -4.08 -3.56 -11.03
C TYR A 52 -3.21 -4.68 -10.45
N ALA A 53 -3.59 -5.27 -9.33
CA ALA A 53 -2.87 -6.41 -8.77
C ALA A 53 -2.84 -7.59 -9.76
N GLU A 54 -3.99 -7.92 -10.36
CA GLU A 54 -4.07 -8.94 -11.41
C GLU A 54 -3.19 -8.59 -12.61
N LYS A 55 -3.31 -7.36 -13.12
CA LYS A 55 -2.54 -6.86 -14.27
C LYS A 55 -1.02 -6.96 -14.07
N TYR A 56 -0.53 -6.74 -12.86
CA TYR A 56 0.91 -6.67 -12.54
C TYR A 56 1.44 -7.89 -11.76
N GLY A 57 0.66 -8.95 -11.63
CA GLY A 57 1.09 -10.22 -11.04
C GLY A 57 1.28 -10.18 -9.51
N ILE A 58 0.57 -9.28 -8.84
CA ILE A 58 0.53 -9.15 -7.38
C ILE A 58 -0.65 -10.00 -6.86
N GLU A 59 -0.43 -10.76 -5.79
CA GLU A 59 -1.40 -11.70 -5.23
C GLU A 59 -2.14 -11.05 -4.06
N ILE A 60 -3.39 -10.63 -4.27
CA ILE A 60 -4.27 -10.19 -3.19
C ILE A 60 -4.65 -11.41 -2.34
N ILE A 61 -4.18 -11.46 -1.10
CA ILE A 61 -4.40 -12.63 -0.23
C ILE A 61 -5.81 -12.67 0.34
N ASP A 62 -6.32 -13.88 0.58
CA ASP A 62 -7.51 -14.08 1.40
C ASP A 62 -7.24 -13.74 2.87
N LEU A 63 -8.19 -13.09 3.51
CA LEU A 63 -8.14 -12.81 4.94
C LEU A 63 -8.59 -14.06 5.73
N SER A 64 -7.77 -14.52 6.68
CA SER A 64 -8.15 -15.62 7.55
C SER A 64 -9.35 -15.25 8.44
N LYS A 65 -10.20 -16.22 8.79
CA LYS A 65 -11.37 -16.00 9.68
C LYS A 65 -11.02 -15.23 10.96
N GLY A 66 -9.94 -15.61 11.65
CA GLY A 66 -9.52 -14.93 12.88
C GLY A 66 -9.14 -13.46 12.67
N LEU A 67 -8.58 -13.11 11.50
CA LEU A 67 -8.25 -11.73 11.15
C LEU A 67 -9.52 -10.93 10.81
N ILE A 68 -10.49 -11.54 10.12
CA ILE A 68 -11.80 -10.94 9.87
C ILE A 68 -12.54 -10.68 11.20
N GLU A 69 -12.51 -11.63 12.14
CA GLU A 69 -13.10 -11.49 13.47
C GLU A 69 -12.46 -10.35 14.27
N GLU A 70 -11.13 -10.22 14.21
CA GLU A 70 -10.40 -9.15 14.88
C GLU A 70 -10.74 -7.78 14.29
N LEU A 71 -10.83 -7.66 12.96
CA LEU A 71 -11.25 -6.44 12.27
C LEU A 71 -12.71 -6.07 12.57
N ASN A 72 -13.62 -7.06 12.60
CA ASN A 72 -15.02 -6.88 12.95
C ASN A 72 -15.24 -6.32 14.37
N SER A 73 -14.26 -6.47 15.27
CA SER A 73 -14.38 -5.96 16.65
C SER A 73 -14.40 -4.43 16.74
N PHE A 74 -13.92 -3.73 15.70
CA PHE A 74 -13.82 -2.27 15.71
C PHE A 74 -14.17 -1.56 14.38
N LEU A 75 -14.23 -2.29 13.26
CA LEU A 75 -14.74 -1.76 11.99
C LEU A 75 -16.27 -1.74 12.01
N THR A 76 -16.85 -0.79 11.28
CA THR A 76 -18.30 -0.63 11.19
C THR A 76 -18.87 -1.67 10.23
N PRO A 77 -20.13 -2.12 10.38
CA PRO A 77 -20.71 -3.19 9.55
C PRO A 77 -20.68 -2.96 8.03
N GLU A 78 -20.46 -1.73 7.59
CA GLU A 78 -20.39 -1.34 6.18
C GLU A 78 -19.06 -1.67 5.51
N TRP A 79 -18.02 -2.05 6.27
CA TRP A 79 -16.76 -2.51 5.69
C TRP A 79 -16.91 -3.87 4.99
N SER A 80 -16.13 -4.12 3.94
CA SER A 80 -16.12 -5.44 3.29
C SER A 80 -15.15 -6.39 4.00
N PRO A 81 -15.59 -7.57 4.49
CA PRO A 81 -14.74 -8.53 5.21
C PRO A 81 -13.81 -9.33 4.26
N GLU A 82 -13.21 -8.65 3.30
CA GLU A 82 -12.32 -9.19 2.27
C GLU A 82 -11.11 -8.28 2.05
N ASN A 83 -10.18 -8.73 1.22
CA ASN A 83 -9.04 -7.94 0.76
C ASN A 83 -9.28 -7.59 -0.71
N PRO A 84 -9.19 -6.31 -1.13
CA PRO A 84 -8.85 -5.10 -0.38
C PRO A 84 -9.80 -4.68 0.75
N LEU A 85 -9.24 -4.18 1.85
CA LEU A 85 -9.98 -3.68 3.01
C LEU A 85 -10.51 -2.27 2.70
N ASP A 86 -11.82 -2.13 2.47
CA ASP A 86 -12.50 -0.83 2.49
C ASP A 86 -12.94 -0.49 3.91
N ILE A 87 -12.18 0.38 4.57
CA ILE A 87 -12.40 0.78 5.96
C ILE A 87 -13.37 1.98 6.07
N VAL A 88 -14.09 2.30 4.99
CA VAL A 88 -15.14 3.33 4.89
C VAL A 88 -14.60 4.77 4.87
N GLY A 89 -15.23 5.64 4.06
CA GLY A 89 -14.75 7.00 3.75
C GLY A 89 -14.78 8.02 4.90
N ASP A 90 -15.51 7.72 5.97
CA ASP A 90 -15.47 8.46 7.23
C ASP A 90 -14.35 7.94 8.17
N SER A 91 -13.33 7.28 7.63
CA SER A 91 -12.19 6.85 8.42
C SER A 91 -11.21 8.00 8.65
N GLY A 92 -10.94 8.25 9.93
CA GLY A 92 -9.79 9.04 10.36
C GLY A 92 -8.53 8.16 10.44
N ALA A 93 -7.39 8.79 10.71
CA ALA A 93 -6.11 8.10 10.88
C ALA A 93 -6.15 7.02 11.98
N ASP A 94 -6.95 7.21 13.04
CA ASP A 94 -7.11 6.23 14.12
C ASP A 94 -7.69 4.88 13.64
N ARG A 95 -8.54 4.89 12.61
CA ARG A 95 -9.09 3.64 12.05
C ARG A 95 -8.01 2.90 11.26
N TYR A 96 -7.20 3.61 10.48
CA TYR A 96 -6.01 3.04 9.85
C TYR A 96 -5.04 2.47 10.89
N ALA A 97 -4.75 3.22 11.96
CA ALA A 97 -3.87 2.79 13.05
C ALA A 97 -4.26 1.42 13.63
N ARG A 98 -5.55 1.22 13.93
CA ARG A 98 -6.07 -0.05 14.46
C ARG A 98 -5.98 -1.19 13.43
N VAL A 99 -6.21 -0.89 12.15
CA VAL A 99 -6.03 -1.89 11.08
C VAL A 99 -4.55 -2.26 10.94
N PHE A 100 -3.64 -1.29 10.99
CA PHE A 100 -2.20 -1.53 10.96
C PHE A 100 -1.77 -2.42 12.13
N ASP A 101 -2.32 -2.21 13.33
CA ASP A 101 -2.02 -3.07 14.49
C ASP A 101 -2.38 -4.54 14.25
N VAL A 102 -3.54 -4.80 13.61
CA VAL A 102 -3.93 -6.17 13.21
C VAL A 102 -2.99 -6.73 12.15
N MET A 103 -2.59 -5.92 11.17
CA MET A 103 -1.68 -6.34 10.10
C MET A 103 -0.26 -6.63 10.61
N ILE A 104 0.24 -5.84 11.58
CA ILE A 104 1.53 -6.06 12.25
C ILE A 104 1.53 -7.41 12.97
N ARG A 105 0.47 -7.73 13.71
CA ARG A 105 0.32 -9.03 14.41
C ARG A 105 0.27 -10.22 13.46
N ASN A 106 -0.20 -10.01 12.24
CA ASN A 106 -0.40 -11.04 11.22
C ASN A 106 0.56 -10.88 10.01
N GLN A 107 1.73 -10.27 10.22
CA GLN A 107 2.66 -9.91 9.15
C GLN A 107 3.30 -11.10 8.42
N ASP A 108 3.19 -12.32 8.96
CA ASP A 108 3.62 -13.55 8.31
C ASP A 108 2.77 -13.90 7.06
N LYS A 109 1.53 -13.42 7.03
CA LYS A 109 0.54 -13.75 5.97
C LYS A 109 0.75 -12.96 4.68
N TRP A 110 1.38 -11.80 4.73
CA TRP A 110 1.54 -10.88 3.60
C TRP A 110 2.99 -10.41 3.46
N ASP A 111 3.36 -9.92 2.29
CA ASP A 111 4.70 -9.44 1.94
C ASP A 111 4.73 -7.94 1.62
N ILE A 112 3.60 -7.40 1.13
CA ILE A 112 3.43 -6.02 0.68
C ILE A 112 2.11 -5.47 1.23
N ALA A 113 2.09 -4.22 1.70
CA ALA A 113 0.87 -3.50 2.05
C ALA A 113 0.75 -2.21 1.24
N PHE A 114 -0.34 -2.07 0.49
CA PHE A 114 -0.72 -0.81 -0.15
C PHE A 114 -1.65 -0.04 0.76
N VAL A 115 -1.22 1.14 1.20
CA VAL A 115 -2.04 2.07 2.00
C VAL A 115 -2.61 3.12 1.05
N VAL A 116 -3.85 2.91 0.65
CA VAL A 116 -4.58 3.83 -0.22
C VAL A 116 -5.41 4.77 0.63
N ALA A 117 -5.24 6.07 0.45
CA ALA A 117 -6.06 7.04 1.16
C ALA A 117 -6.45 8.20 0.25
N VAL A 118 -7.74 8.52 0.25
CA VAL A 118 -8.30 9.71 -0.40
C VAL A 118 -8.73 10.73 0.64
N PRO A 119 -8.81 12.04 0.30
CA PRO A 119 -9.16 13.06 1.25
C PRO A 119 -10.61 12.91 1.70
N SER A 120 -10.82 12.99 3.01
CA SER A 120 -12.15 13.06 3.63
C SER A 120 -12.19 14.22 4.62
N ALA A 121 -13.38 14.55 5.13
CA ALA A 121 -13.55 15.68 6.04
C ALA A 121 -12.80 15.51 7.38
N ILE A 122 -12.48 14.27 7.78
CA ILE A 122 -11.90 13.96 9.09
C ILE A 122 -10.49 13.37 9.00
N LEU A 123 -10.00 13.06 7.80
CA LEU A 123 -8.68 12.46 7.63
C LEU A 123 -7.58 13.53 7.67
N ASP A 124 -6.81 13.56 8.75
CA ASP A 124 -5.57 14.33 8.82
C ASP A 124 -4.43 13.56 8.13
N SER A 125 -3.94 14.11 7.01
CA SER A 125 -2.88 13.50 6.21
C SER A 125 -1.54 13.38 6.95
N LYS A 126 -1.25 14.28 7.91
CA LYS A 126 -0.02 14.18 8.73
C LYS A 126 -0.13 13.04 9.72
N HIS A 127 -1.27 12.94 10.40
CA HIS A 127 -1.52 11.87 11.37
C HIS A 127 -1.52 10.51 10.67
N LEU A 128 -2.19 10.38 9.52
CA LEU A 128 -2.15 9.14 8.74
C LEU A 128 -0.71 8.77 8.35
N ALA A 129 0.08 9.72 7.87
CA ALA A 129 1.46 9.43 7.49
C ALA A 129 2.33 9.00 8.68
N GLN A 130 2.12 9.59 9.87
CA GLN A 130 2.80 9.15 11.10
C GLN A 130 2.43 7.71 11.46
N GLU A 131 1.16 7.33 11.31
CA GLU A 131 0.71 5.96 11.53
C GLU A 131 1.25 4.98 10.49
N VAL A 132 1.41 5.40 9.22
CA VAL A 132 2.07 4.60 8.19
C VAL A 132 3.56 4.41 8.49
N VAL A 133 4.25 5.44 8.99
CA VAL A 133 5.64 5.32 9.46
C VAL A 133 5.74 4.35 10.62
N ARG A 134 4.83 4.45 11.60
CA ARG A 134 4.74 3.50 12.71
C ARG A 134 4.51 2.08 12.18
N PHE A 135 3.61 1.91 11.22
CA PHE A 135 3.32 0.62 10.60
C PHE A 135 4.57 0.02 9.95
N SER A 136 5.28 0.80 9.12
CA SER A 136 6.53 0.37 8.47
C SER A 136 7.61 -0.02 9.47
N ASN A 137 7.76 0.72 10.58
CA ASN A 137 8.78 0.40 11.59
C ASN A 137 8.53 -0.92 12.34
N HIS A 138 7.29 -1.41 12.37
CA HIS A 138 6.91 -2.62 13.11
C HIS A 138 6.58 -3.82 12.20
N ALA A 139 6.22 -3.56 10.95
CA ALA A 139 6.05 -4.57 9.93
C ALA A 139 7.34 -4.67 9.13
N HIS A 140 8.06 -5.80 9.22
CA HIS A 140 9.30 -6.03 8.46
C HIS A 140 9.01 -6.42 6.99
N LYS A 141 8.14 -5.63 6.36
CA LYS A 141 7.41 -5.87 5.11
C LYS A 141 7.32 -4.58 4.32
N MET A 142 7.17 -4.70 3.01
CA MET A 142 7.11 -3.51 2.17
C MET A 142 5.79 -2.77 2.37
N ILE A 143 5.87 -1.47 2.71
CA ILE A 143 4.71 -0.58 2.79
C ILE A 143 4.78 0.41 1.63
N VAL A 144 3.71 0.52 0.85
CA VAL A 144 3.59 1.43 -0.29
C VAL A 144 2.42 2.38 -0.04
N GLY A 145 2.73 3.68 0.02
CA GLY A 145 1.73 4.73 0.16
C GLY A 145 1.09 5.08 -1.18
N CYS A 146 -0.23 5.24 -1.17
CA CYS A 146 -1.01 5.83 -2.25
C CYS A 146 -1.90 6.91 -1.64
N LEU A 147 -1.28 8.00 -1.14
CA LEU A 147 -2.00 9.16 -0.61
C LEU A 147 -2.47 10.05 -1.77
N LEU A 148 -3.68 9.76 -2.24
CA LEU A 148 -4.32 10.44 -3.36
C LEU A 148 -5.00 11.71 -2.84
N GLY A 149 -4.85 12.85 -3.53
CA GLY A 149 -5.46 14.12 -3.08
C GLY A 149 -4.64 15.38 -3.34
N GLY A 150 -3.45 15.25 -3.93
CA GLY A 150 -2.62 16.39 -4.30
C GLY A 150 -2.25 17.25 -3.08
N ASN A 151 -2.65 18.53 -3.10
CA ASN A 151 -2.25 19.48 -2.07
C ASN A 151 -2.76 19.14 -0.66
N SER A 152 -3.93 18.50 -0.52
CA SER A 152 -4.46 18.11 0.80
C SER A 152 -3.65 16.98 1.46
N MET A 153 -3.04 16.11 0.65
CA MET A 153 -2.19 15.01 1.10
C MET A 153 -0.70 15.35 1.17
N LYS A 154 -0.28 16.49 0.61
CA LYS A 154 1.12 16.89 0.47
C LYS A 154 1.93 16.81 1.78
N SER A 155 1.32 17.19 2.89
CA SER A 155 1.99 17.11 4.21
C SER A 155 2.29 15.66 4.61
N GLY A 156 1.33 14.75 4.41
CA GLY A 156 1.53 13.32 4.63
C GLY A 156 2.57 12.72 3.69
N VAL A 157 2.50 13.04 2.40
CA VAL A 157 3.48 12.58 1.40
C VAL A 157 4.91 13.01 1.76
N ASN A 158 5.10 14.24 2.25
CA ASN A 158 6.41 14.70 2.70
C ASN A 158 6.93 13.89 3.90
N ILE A 159 6.06 13.52 4.84
CA ILE A 159 6.44 12.69 5.99
C ILE A 159 6.85 11.29 5.52
N LEU A 160 6.08 10.66 4.63
CA LEU A 160 6.43 9.35 4.06
C LEU A 160 7.79 9.38 3.36
N ARG A 161 8.03 10.42 2.55
CA ARG A 161 9.31 10.63 1.87
C ARG A 161 10.49 10.77 2.86
N MET A 162 10.31 11.53 3.94
CA MET A 162 11.36 11.69 4.96
C MET A 162 11.68 10.39 5.69
N ALA A 163 10.72 9.46 5.75
CA ALA A 163 10.88 8.14 6.33
C ALA A 163 11.26 7.06 5.30
N SER A 164 11.64 7.44 4.07
CA SER A 164 11.97 6.50 2.99
C SER A 164 10.86 5.51 2.64
N ILE A 165 9.59 5.90 2.87
CA ILE A 165 8.42 5.12 2.49
C ILE A 165 7.95 5.61 1.11
N PRO A 166 7.90 4.74 0.10
CA PRO A 166 7.53 5.14 -1.25
C PRO A 166 6.06 5.54 -1.29
N ASN A 167 5.76 6.66 -1.95
CA ASN A 167 4.39 7.12 -2.16
C ASN A 167 4.12 7.46 -3.62
N PHE A 168 3.07 6.86 -4.18
CA PHE A 168 2.65 7.08 -5.56
C PHE A 168 1.40 7.97 -5.62
N PRO A 169 1.34 8.90 -6.58
CA PRO A 169 0.18 9.76 -6.78
C PRO A 169 -0.96 9.05 -7.54
N GLU A 170 -0.69 7.90 -8.16
CA GLU A 170 -1.62 7.12 -8.98
C GLU A 170 -1.49 5.62 -8.63
N LEU A 171 -2.62 4.91 -8.56
CA LEU A 171 -2.61 3.48 -8.23
C LEU A 171 -1.91 2.63 -9.29
N ASP A 172 -2.20 2.85 -10.58
CA ASP A 172 -1.60 2.06 -11.68
C ASP A 172 -0.07 2.10 -11.61
N GLU A 173 0.50 3.28 -11.34
CA GLU A 173 1.95 3.49 -11.20
C GLU A 173 2.52 2.73 -9.99
N ALA A 174 1.79 2.69 -8.86
CA ALA A 174 2.21 1.98 -7.66
C ALA A 174 2.31 0.46 -7.90
N PHE A 175 1.24 -0.12 -8.46
CA PHE A 175 1.19 -1.56 -8.73
C PHE A 175 2.15 -1.96 -9.87
N ASP A 176 2.31 -1.13 -10.90
CA ASP A 176 3.30 -1.35 -11.97
C ASP A 176 4.73 -1.38 -11.43
N ALA A 177 5.10 -0.38 -10.61
CA ALA A 177 6.43 -0.28 -10.02
C ALA A 177 6.74 -1.49 -9.12
N VAL A 178 5.78 -1.90 -8.28
CA VAL A 178 5.91 -3.10 -7.45
C VAL A 178 6.01 -4.36 -8.30
N GLY A 179 5.13 -4.54 -9.30
CA GLY A 179 5.16 -5.69 -10.21
C GLY A 179 6.49 -5.82 -10.95
N LYS A 180 7.04 -4.70 -11.44
CA LYS A 180 8.38 -4.64 -12.05
C LYS A 180 9.48 -5.03 -11.08
N SER A 181 9.44 -4.57 -9.84
CA SER A 181 10.41 -4.97 -8.81
C SER A 181 10.35 -6.47 -8.47
N LEU A 182 9.17 -7.09 -8.55
CA LEU A 182 8.98 -8.53 -8.36
C LEU A 182 9.54 -9.35 -9.53
N SER A 183 9.53 -8.80 -10.75
CA SER A 183 10.02 -9.48 -11.96
C SER A 183 11.55 -9.66 -12.04
N LEU A 184 12.30 -9.05 -11.11
CA LEU A 184 13.75 -9.22 -11.00
C LEU A 184 14.18 -10.56 -10.38
N ARG A 185 13.23 -11.43 -10.02
CA ARG A 185 13.47 -12.71 -9.37
C ARG A 185 13.18 -13.90 -10.28
#